data_AF-A0A539D622-F1
#
_entry.id   AF-A0A539D622-F1
#
_cell.length_a   1.000
_cell.length_b   1.000
_cell.length_c   1.000
_cell.angle_alpha   90.00
_cell.angle_beta   90.00
_cell.angle_gamma   90.00
#
_symmetry.space_group_name_H-M   'P 1'
#
loop_
_entity.id
_entity.type
_entity.pdbx_description
1 polymer ?
#
loop_
_entity_poly.entity_id
_entity_poly.type
_entity_poly.pdbx_seq_one_letter_code
_entity_poly.pdbx_strand_id
1 'polypeptide(L)'
;MIMFAAFVFYLPDALGHPDNYIPADPLKTPPHIVPEWYLLPFYAILRAIDFAIGPISAKLGGLILMVGAIAVLVVLPWLDTSKVRSMRYRPVARQFFLVFVLVCLALGWCGAQSPDKVVWQAGEFSIAGSYAAGAAGEQKLTATGNTLEEVEKTFGKQLAGAIASNGAGTLTKTVVTPFQFKVTQFSQLLTLYYFAFFLLILPILGLRETPGRVPETIAKAIGAKRAAATERGA
;
A
#
# COMPACT_ATOMS: atom_id res chain seq x y z
N MET A 1 9.10 -25.97 13.15
CA MET A 1 8.55 -27.06 12.30
C MET A 1 7.06 -27.26 12.49
N ILE A 2 6.53 -27.23 13.72
CA ILE A 2 5.08 -27.38 13.98
C ILE A 2 4.22 -26.34 13.20
N MET A 3 4.62 -25.06 13.16
CA MET A 3 3.87 -24.06 12.38
C MET A 3 3.88 -24.33 10.87
N PHE A 4 5.01 -24.77 10.31
CA PHE A 4 5.10 -25.12 8.89
C PHE A 4 4.23 -26.34 8.56
N ALA A 5 4.27 -27.37 9.40
CA ALA A 5 3.42 -28.54 9.24
C ALA A 5 1.93 -28.17 9.33
N ALA A 6 1.56 -27.21 10.17
CA ALA A 6 0.17 -26.74 10.25
C ALA A 6 -0.31 -26.15 8.92
N PHE A 7 0.50 -25.31 8.27
CA PHE A 7 0.17 -24.80 6.93
C PHE A 7 0.10 -25.91 5.88
N VAL A 8 1.06 -26.83 5.85
CA VAL A 8 1.08 -27.89 4.82
C VAL A 8 -0.09 -28.86 4.95
N PHE A 9 -0.45 -29.27 6.18
CA PHE A 9 -1.46 -30.31 6.38
C PHE A 9 -2.89 -29.78 6.58
N TYR A 10 -3.07 -28.61 7.21
CA TYR A 10 -4.39 -28.10 7.54
C TYR A 10 -4.83 -26.89 6.71
N LEU A 11 -3.89 -26.15 6.10
CA LEU A 11 -4.17 -24.92 5.34
C LEU A 11 -3.28 -24.79 4.08
N PRO A 12 -3.22 -25.82 3.21
CA PRO A 12 -2.27 -25.85 2.08
C PRO A 12 -2.48 -24.71 1.08
N ASP A 13 -3.73 -24.28 0.90
CA ASP A 13 -4.11 -23.30 -0.13
C ASP A 13 -4.21 -21.87 0.42
N ALA A 14 -3.92 -21.65 1.71
CA ALA A 14 -4.10 -20.34 2.36
C ALA A 14 -3.21 -19.23 1.80
N LEU A 15 -2.08 -19.59 1.17
CA LEU A 15 -1.14 -18.65 0.54
C LEU A 15 -1.21 -18.68 -1.00
N GLY A 16 -2.03 -19.55 -1.57
CA GLY A 16 -2.22 -19.71 -3.01
C GLY A 16 -3.36 -18.84 -3.54
N HIS A 17 -3.45 -18.73 -4.87
CA HIS A 17 -4.54 -18.03 -5.53
C HIS A 17 -5.57 -19.04 -6.08
N PRO A 18 -6.87 -18.93 -5.77
CA PRO A 18 -7.90 -19.84 -6.28
C PRO A 18 -7.98 -19.88 -7.80
N ASP A 19 -7.73 -18.75 -8.47
CA ASP A 19 -7.72 -18.69 -9.94
C ASP A 19 -6.67 -19.61 -10.59
N ASN A 20 -5.64 -20.03 -9.85
CA ASN A 20 -4.60 -20.92 -10.36
C ASN A 20 -5.03 -22.40 -10.44
N TYR A 21 -6.25 -22.75 -9.98
CA TYR A 21 -6.86 -24.06 -10.21
C TYR A 21 -7.60 -24.15 -11.56
N ILE A 22 -7.80 -23.02 -12.24
CA ILE A 22 -8.45 -22.97 -13.55
C ILE A 22 -7.36 -23.07 -14.63
N PRO A 23 -7.52 -23.90 -15.68
CA PRO A 23 -6.58 -23.93 -16.79
C PRO A 23 -6.41 -22.54 -17.44
N ALA A 24 -5.19 -22.21 -17.84
CA ALA A 24 -4.88 -20.92 -18.42
C ALA A 24 -5.66 -20.65 -19.72
N ASP A 25 -6.30 -19.49 -19.80
CA ASP A 25 -6.99 -19.00 -21.00
C ASP A 25 -6.28 -17.71 -21.51
N PRO A 26 -5.62 -17.75 -22.68
CA PRO A 26 -4.92 -16.58 -23.24
C PRO A 26 -5.84 -15.40 -23.59
N LEU A 27 -7.15 -15.63 -23.75
CA LEU A 27 -8.11 -14.60 -24.18
C LEU A 27 -8.86 -13.96 -23.02
N LYS A 28 -8.69 -14.47 -21.79
CA LYS A 28 -9.45 -14.01 -20.63
C LYS A 28 -8.57 -13.82 -19.40
N THR A 29 -8.42 -12.58 -18.99
CA THR A 29 -7.79 -12.25 -17.70
C THR A 29 -8.82 -12.27 -16.57
N PRO A 30 -8.55 -12.96 -15.45
CA PRO A 30 -9.43 -12.93 -14.29
C PRO A 30 -9.64 -11.50 -13.75
N PRO A 31 -10.83 -11.17 -13.21
CA PRO A 31 -11.13 -9.82 -12.70
C PRO A 31 -10.25 -9.37 -11.52
N HIS A 32 -9.78 -10.30 -10.69
CA HIS A 32 -9.00 -10.02 -9.49
C HIS A 32 -7.63 -10.71 -9.55
N ILE A 33 -6.78 -10.24 -10.47
CA ILE A 33 -5.43 -10.75 -10.64
C ILE A 33 -4.46 -10.11 -9.63
N VAL A 34 -3.91 -10.92 -8.74
CA VAL A 34 -2.94 -10.51 -7.72
C VAL A 34 -1.74 -11.44 -7.79
N PRO A 35 -0.50 -10.93 -7.80
CA PRO A 35 0.69 -11.78 -7.78
C PRO A 35 0.82 -12.49 -6.42
N GLU A 36 1.74 -13.43 -6.32
CA GLU A 36 2.01 -14.12 -5.08
C GLU A 36 2.46 -13.15 -3.97
N TRP A 37 2.15 -13.51 -2.73
CA TRP A 37 2.26 -12.60 -1.58
C TRP A 37 3.67 -12.02 -1.38
N TYR A 38 4.72 -12.76 -1.73
CA TYR A 38 6.12 -12.33 -1.62
C TYR A 38 6.54 -11.35 -2.72
N LEU A 39 5.79 -11.25 -3.82
CA LEU A 39 6.02 -10.27 -4.90
C LEU A 39 5.22 -8.99 -4.72
N LEU A 40 4.22 -8.96 -3.83
CA LEU A 40 3.32 -7.81 -3.63
C LEU A 40 4.04 -6.48 -3.36
N PRO A 41 5.09 -6.40 -2.52
CA PRO A 41 5.77 -5.13 -2.28
C PRO A 41 6.43 -4.56 -3.55
N PHE A 42 7.02 -5.41 -4.38
CA PHE A 42 7.65 -5.00 -5.64
C PHE A 42 6.62 -4.65 -6.71
N TYR A 43 5.51 -5.40 -6.75
CA TYR A 43 4.36 -5.07 -7.60
C TYR A 43 3.73 -3.72 -7.22
N ALA A 44 3.64 -3.41 -5.92
CA ALA A 44 3.16 -2.12 -5.44
C ALA A 44 4.08 -0.96 -5.86
N ILE A 45 5.40 -1.16 -5.84
CA ILE A 45 6.39 -0.19 -6.33
C ILE A 45 6.26 0.02 -7.85
N LEU A 46 6.09 -1.07 -8.62
CA LEU A 46 5.94 -0.99 -10.08
C LEU A 46 4.74 -0.13 -10.48
N ARG A 47 3.58 -0.37 -9.86
CA ARG A 47 2.33 0.33 -10.19
C ARG A 47 2.18 1.68 -9.48
N ALA A 48 3.07 2.02 -8.55
CA ALA A 48 3.06 3.33 -7.90
C ALA A 48 3.39 4.46 -8.89
N ILE A 49 4.20 4.18 -9.91
CA ILE A 49 4.53 5.14 -10.97
C ILE A 49 3.51 5.01 -12.10
N ASP A 50 2.48 5.85 -12.06
CA ASP A 50 1.46 5.99 -13.10
C ASP A 50 1.65 7.24 -13.99
N PHE A 51 2.61 8.10 -13.65
CA PHE A 51 2.94 9.32 -14.39
C PHE A 51 4.26 9.20 -15.17
N ALA A 52 4.36 9.94 -16.27
CA ALA A 52 5.60 10.05 -17.05
C ALA A 52 6.52 11.14 -16.48
N ILE A 53 7.83 10.87 -16.46
CA ILE A 53 8.86 11.81 -15.98
C ILE A 53 9.75 12.16 -17.18
N GLY A 54 9.47 13.27 -17.83
CA GLY A 54 10.23 13.72 -19.02
C GLY A 54 10.24 12.66 -20.12
N PRO A 55 11.42 12.11 -20.51
CA PRO A 55 11.52 11.07 -21.54
C PRO A 55 11.13 9.67 -21.05
N ILE A 56 10.97 9.47 -19.73
CA ILE A 56 10.67 8.16 -19.14
C ILE A 56 9.15 7.99 -19.06
N SER A 57 8.62 7.05 -19.84
CA SER A 57 7.20 6.67 -19.74
C SER A 57 6.89 6.00 -18.40
N ALA A 58 5.65 6.10 -17.93
CA ALA A 58 5.21 5.48 -16.67
C ALA A 58 5.53 3.97 -16.62
N LYS A 59 5.34 3.25 -17.73
CA LYS A 59 5.65 1.82 -17.84
C LYS A 59 7.13 1.52 -17.61
N LEU A 60 8.00 2.28 -18.27
CA LEU A 60 9.45 2.12 -18.11
C LEU A 60 9.90 2.54 -16.71
N GLY A 61 9.36 3.64 -16.19
CA GLY A 61 9.67 4.13 -14.84
C GLY A 61 9.31 3.10 -13.76
N GLY A 62 8.13 2.50 -13.84
CA GLY A 62 7.70 1.43 -12.93
C GLY A 62 8.62 0.22 -12.97
N LEU A 63 9.03 -0.24 -14.16
CA LEU A 63 9.99 -1.35 -14.30
C LEU A 63 11.36 -1.00 -13.70
N ILE A 64 11.89 0.19 -13.99
CA ILE A 64 13.17 0.66 -13.46
C ILE A 64 13.12 0.71 -11.94
N LEU A 65 12.03 1.19 -11.33
CA LEU A 65 11.90 1.19 -9.87
C LEU A 65 11.75 -0.22 -9.31
N MET A 66 11.01 -1.12 -9.94
CA MET A 66 10.88 -2.49 -9.47
C MET A 66 12.25 -3.20 -9.44
N VAL A 67 13.00 -3.13 -10.54
CA VAL A 67 14.35 -3.70 -10.62
C VAL A 67 15.30 -2.95 -9.69
N GLY A 68 15.20 -1.63 -9.62
CA GLY A 68 15.97 -0.77 -8.73
C GLY A 68 15.78 -1.09 -7.26
N ALA A 69 14.56 -1.48 -6.85
CA ALA A 69 14.24 -1.85 -5.48
C ALA A 69 14.95 -3.12 -5.02
N ILE A 70 15.30 -4.02 -5.95
CA ILE A 70 16.13 -5.21 -5.69
C ILE A 70 17.60 -4.84 -5.83
N ALA A 71 17.97 -4.10 -6.88
CA ALA A 71 19.34 -3.69 -7.14
C ALA A 71 19.94 -2.87 -5.99
N VAL A 72 19.16 -2.02 -5.32
CA VAL A 72 19.62 -1.24 -4.17
C VAL A 72 20.12 -2.11 -3.01
N LEU A 73 19.58 -3.33 -2.86
CA LEU A 73 20.03 -4.28 -1.85
C LEU A 73 21.42 -4.84 -2.17
N VAL A 74 21.78 -4.95 -3.45
CA VAL A 74 23.12 -5.36 -3.88
C VAL A 74 24.13 -4.27 -3.55
N VAL A 75 23.78 -3.00 -3.76
CA VAL A 75 24.66 -1.86 -3.47
C VAL A 75 24.67 -1.45 -1.98
N LEU A 76 23.85 -2.10 -1.15
CA LEU A 76 23.72 -1.83 0.29
C LEU A 76 25.06 -1.80 1.05
N PRO A 77 26.02 -2.71 0.80
CA PRO A 77 27.31 -2.69 1.50
C PRO A 77 28.10 -1.39 1.31
N TRP A 78 27.83 -0.62 0.26
CA TRP A 78 28.47 0.66 -0.02
C TRP A 78 27.63 1.87 0.45
N LEU A 79 26.32 1.68 0.63
CA LEU A 79 25.41 2.75 1.08
C LEU A 79 25.39 2.91 2.61
N ASP A 80 25.62 1.84 3.39
CA ASP A 80 25.79 1.96 4.84
C ASP A 80 27.22 2.38 5.19
N THR A 81 27.41 3.69 5.41
CA THR A 81 28.70 4.29 5.75
C THR A 81 29.10 4.12 7.22
N SER A 82 28.23 3.51 8.05
CA SER A 82 28.50 3.40 9.48
C SER A 82 29.62 2.39 9.79
N LYS A 83 30.46 2.74 10.77
CA LYS A 83 31.53 1.84 11.25
C LYS A 83 31.00 0.68 12.11
N VAL A 84 29.78 0.81 12.65
CA VAL A 84 29.19 -0.15 13.59
C VAL A 84 28.20 -1.06 12.87
N ARG A 85 28.61 -2.31 12.67
CA ARG A 85 27.87 -3.32 11.90
C ARG A 85 26.50 -3.68 12.46
N SER A 86 26.31 -3.68 13.78
CA SER A 86 25.05 -4.10 14.39
C SER A 86 24.16 -2.91 14.70
N MET A 87 22.96 -2.88 14.09
CA MET A 87 21.93 -1.87 14.38
C MET A 87 21.42 -1.89 15.83
N ARG A 88 21.76 -2.91 16.64
CA ARG A 88 21.48 -2.91 18.07
C ARG A 88 22.14 -1.73 18.81
N TYR A 89 23.32 -1.32 18.34
CA TYR A 89 24.09 -0.22 18.95
C TYR A 89 23.88 1.11 18.23
N ARG A 90 22.90 1.20 17.33
CA ARG A 90 22.54 2.38 16.55
C ARG A 90 21.07 2.73 16.80
N PRO A 91 20.74 3.45 17.91
CA PRO A 91 19.36 3.61 18.35
C PRO A 91 18.49 4.37 17.35
N VAL A 92 19.05 5.32 16.60
CA VAL A 92 18.31 6.10 15.60
C VAL A 92 18.13 5.25 14.34
N ALA A 93 19.18 4.58 13.86
CA ALA A 93 19.07 3.72 12.67
C ALA A 93 18.08 2.59 12.86
N ARG A 94 17.99 2.06 14.09
CA ARG A 94 17.00 1.04 14.45
C ARG A 94 15.56 1.54 14.29
N GLN A 95 15.25 2.79 14.65
CA GLN A 95 13.90 3.34 14.49
C GLN A 95 13.54 3.45 13.01
N PHE A 96 14.41 4.01 12.18
CA PHE A 96 14.20 4.08 10.73
C PHE A 96 14.09 2.70 10.09
N PHE A 97 14.87 1.72 10.54
CA PHE A 97 14.74 0.34 10.08
C PHE A 97 13.38 -0.28 10.45
N LEU A 98 12.86 -0.02 11.66
CA LEU A 98 11.52 -0.50 12.04
C LEU A 98 10.42 0.15 11.21
N VAL A 99 10.53 1.45 10.94
CA VAL A 99 9.62 2.14 10.01
C VAL A 99 9.74 1.54 8.61
N PHE A 100 10.95 1.23 8.13
CA PHE A 100 11.17 0.55 6.86
C PHE A 100 10.47 -0.82 6.80
N VAL A 101 10.56 -1.64 7.86
CA VAL A 101 9.82 -2.91 7.94
C VAL A 101 8.31 -2.70 7.84
N LEU A 102 7.77 -1.69 8.55
CA LEU A 102 6.36 -1.34 8.45
C LEU A 102 5.98 -0.87 7.05
N VAL A 103 6.86 -0.13 6.37
CA VAL A 103 6.68 0.31 4.98
C VAL A 103 6.67 -0.88 4.02
N CYS A 104 7.53 -1.88 4.20
CA CYS A 104 7.48 -3.10 3.39
C CYS A 104 6.18 -3.87 3.56
N LEU A 105 5.66 -3.98 4.80
CA LEU A 105 4.36 -4.60 5.07
C LEU A 105 3.22 -3.78 4.47
N ALA A 106 3.26 -2.45 4.59
CA ALA A 106 2.28 -1.56 4.00
C ALA A 106 2.29 -1.60 2.46
N LEU A 107 3.47 -1.72 1.84
CA LEU A 107 3.60 -1.95 0.39
C LEU A 107 3.01 -3.30 -0.03
N GLY A 108 3.27 -4.36 0.75
CA GLY A 108 2.66 -5.67 0.52
C GLY A 108 1.13 -5.60 0.59
N TRP A 109 0.58 -4.91 1.59
CA TRP A 109 -0.85 -4.65 1.68
C TRP A 109 -1.36 -3.84 0.48
N CYS A 110 -0.67 -2.75 0.11
CA CYS A 110 -1.02 -1.95 -1.04
C CYS A 110 -1.06 -2.81 -2.31
N GLY A 111 -0.07 -3.68 -2.53
CA GLY A 111 0.00 -4.55 -3.71
C GLY A 111 -1.21 -5.48 -3.87
N ALA A 112 -1.84 -5.90 -2.76
CA ALA A 112 -3.03 -6.75 -2.77
C ALA A 112 -4.35 -5.99 -3.00
N GLN A 113 -4.36 -4.66 -2.89
CA GLN A 113 -5.56 -3.83 -3.05
C GLN A 113 -5.67 -3.27 -4.47
N SER A 114 -6.89 -2.95 -4.91
CA SER A 114 -7.11 -2.22 -6.17
C SER A 114 -6.47 -0.82 -6.12
N PRO A 115 -5.84 -0.32 -7.20
CA PRO A 115 -5.20 1.01 -7.21
C PRO A 115 -6.16 2.14 -6.87
N ASP A 116 -7.40 2.04 -7.34
CA ASP A 116 -8.45 3.05 -7.15
C ASP A 116 -9.13 2.99 -5.78
N LYS A 117 -8.78 2.02 -4.92
CA LYS A 117 -9.36 1.94 -3.59
C LYS A 117 -9.01 3.20 -2.79
N VAL A 118 -10.02 3.82 -2.22
CA VAL A 118 -9.87 5.01 -1.37
C VAL A 118 -9.40 4.55 0.01
N VAL A 119 -8.26 5.09 0.45
CA VAL A 119 -7.69 4.86 1.79
C VAL A 119 -8.28 5.87 2.78
N TRP A 120 -8.41 7.12 2.35
CA TRP A 120 -8.97 8.19 3.14
C TRP A 120 -9.69 9.21 2.24
N GLN A 121 -10.73 9.84 2.74
CA GLN A 121 -11.50 10.86 2.02
C GLN A 121 -11.81 12.04 2.91
N ALA A 122 -11.74 13.25 2.35
CA ALA A 122 -12.11 14.48 3.04
C ALA A 122 -13.48 14.97 2.54
N GLY A 123 -14.54 14.53 3.22
CA GLY A 123 -15.93 14.89 2.91
C GLY A 123 -16.76 13.72 2.34
N GLU A 124 -18.00 14.02 1.99
CA GLU A 124 -18.97 13.05 1.47
C GLU A 124 -19.11 13.19 -0.05
N PHE A 125 -19.40 12.09 -0.73
CA PHE A 125 -19.79 12.12 -2.13
C PHE A 125 -21.20 12.67 -2.23
N SER A 126 -21.41 13.67 -3.09
CA SER A 126 -22.73 14.21 -3.36
C SER A 126 -23.02 14.17 -4.85
N ILE A 127 -24.13 13.56 -5.21
CA ILE A 127 -24.68 13.62 -6.56
C ILE A 127 -25.92 14.49 -6.47
N ALA A 128 -25.85 15.65 -7.10
CA ALA A 128 -27.00 16.52 -7.30
C ALA A 128 -27.43 16.40 -8.75
N GLY A 129 -28.68 16.06 -9.00
CA GLY A 129 -29.23 16.08 -10.34
C GLY A 129 -30.62 16.68 -10.38
N SER A 130 -30.93 17.40 -11.45
CA SER A 130 -32.29 17.84 -11.71
C SER A 130 -32.91 16.95 -12.77
N TYR A 131 -34.14 16.52 -12.49
CA TYR A 131 -34.98 15.76 -13.40
C TYR A 131 -36.18 16.64 -13.77
N ALA A 132 -36.38 16.87 -15.06
CA ALA A 132 -37.54 17.58 -15.58
C ALA A 132 -38.33 16.67 -16.51
N ALA A 133 -39.60 16.40 -16.16
CA ALA A 133 -40.51 15.62 -16.97
C ALA A 133 -41.82 16.34 -17.20
N GLY A 134 -41.99 16.88 -18.41
CA GLY A 134 -43.24 17.48 -18.86
C GLY A 134 -43.79 18.54 -17.90
N ALA A 135 -45.12 18.57 -17.73
CA ALA A 135 -45.83 19.57 -16.93
C ALA A 135 -45.60 19.47 -15.40
N ALA A 136 -44.91 18.43 -14.93
CA ALA A 136 -44.46 18.33 -13.54
C ALA A 136 -43.08 19.01 -13.45
N GLY A 137 -43.03 20.18 -12.82
CA GLY A 137 -41.83 21.01 -12.73
C GLY A 137 -40.55 20.29 -12.23
N GLU A 138 -39.42 20.97 -12.36
CA GLU A 138 -38.07 20.43 -12.12
C GLU A 138 -37.90 19.86 -10.69
N GLN A 139 -37.61 18.56 -10.58
CA GLN A 139 -37.32 17.88 -9.32
C GLN A 139 -35.82 17.81 -9.08
N LYS A 140 -35.36 18.33 -7.95
CA LYS A 140 -33.96 18.22 -7.50
C LYS A 140 -33.78 16.94 -6.69
N LEU A 141 -32.98 16.03 -7.21
CA LEU A 141 -32.57 14.78 -6.58
C LEU A 141 -31.17 15.01 -6.00
N THR A 142 -31.00 14.75 -4.72
CA THR A 142 -29.69 14.83 -4.06
C THR A 142 -29.47 13.55 -3.28
N ALA A 143 -28.37 12.89 -3.58
CA ALA A 143 -27.90 11.73 -2.84
C ALA A 143 -26.52 12.04 -2.29
N THR A 144 -26.33 11.73 -1.01
CA THR A 144 -25.06 11.92 -0.31
C THR A 144 -24.65 10.60 0.32
N GLY A 145 -23.34 10.30 0.38
CA GLY A 145 -22.86 9.06 0.98
C GLY A 145 -21.34 8.94 0.96
N ASN A 146 -20.86 7.85 1.56
CA ASN A 146 -19.44 7.64 1.80
C ASN A 146 -18.72 6.97 0.63
N THR A 147 -19.43 6.28 -0.25
CA THR A 147 -18.85 5.64 -1.46
C THR A 147 -19.65 6.02 -2.70
N LEU A 148 -18.98 6.15 -3.84
CA LEU A 148 -19.65 6.48 -5.11
C LEU A 148 -20.75 5.48 -5.48
N GLU A 149 -20.52 4.19 -5.22
CA GLU A 149 -21.46 3.12 -5.55
C GLU A 149 -22.76 3.21 -4.72
N GLU A 150 -22.67 3.54 -3.43
CA GLU A 150 -23.84 3.75 -2.58
C GLU A 150 -24.62 5.00 -3.00
N VAL A 151 -23.92 6.08 -3.34
CA VAL A 151 -24.56 7.34 -3.75
C VAL A 151 -25.24 7.17 -5.10
N GLU A 152 -24.62 6.46 -6.04
CA GLU A 152 -25.22 6.15 -7.35
C GLU A 152 -26.41 5.21 -7.23
N LYS A 153 -26.36 4.21 -6.33
CA LYS A 153 -27.49 3.32 -6.06
C LYS A 153 -28.65 4.06 -5.42
N THR A 154 -28.37 5.00 -4.51
CA THR A 154 -29.38 5.81 -3.85
C THR A 154 -29.98 6.83 -4.81
N PHE A 155 -29.14 7.51 -5.58
CA PHE A 155 -29.56 8.42 -6.65
C PHE A 155 -30.38 7.69 -7.72
N GLY A 156 -29.96 6.49 -8.12
CA GLY A 156 -30.65 5.64 -9.09
C GLY A 156 -32.03 5.18 -8.60
N LYS A 157 -32.18 4.86 -7.32
CA LYS A 157 -33.49 4.58 -6.71
C LYS A 157 -34.40 5.80 -6.70
N GLN A 158 -33.87 6.97 -6.31
CA GLN A 158 -34.63 8.22 -6.32
C GLN A 158 -35.05 8.61 -7.75
N LEU A 159 -34.16 8.40 -8.72
CA LEU A 159 -34.42 8.61 -10.13
C LEU A 159 -35.49 7.66 -10.67
N ALA A 160 -35.38 6.36 -10.37
CA ALA A 160 -36.38 5.37 -10.78
C ALA A 160 -37.77 5.70 -10.19
N GLY A 161 -37.82 6.17 -8.94
CA GLY A 161 -39.05 6.67 -8.32
C GLY A 161 -39.62 7.90 -9.05
N ALA A 162 -38.78 8.87 -9.38
CA ALA A 162 -39.19 10.09 -10.08
C ALA A 162 -39.69 9.83 -11.52
N ILE A 163 -39.06 8.90 -12.23
CA ILE A 163 -39.49 8.44 -13.57
C ILE A 163 -40.81 7.68 -13.47
N ALA A 164 -40.98 6.81 -12.47
CA ALA A 164 -42.21 6.06 -12.27
C ALA A 164 -43.43 6.98 -11.98
N SER A 165 -43.21 8.11 -11.32
CA SER A 165 -44.29 9.07 -11.00
C SER A 165 -44.57 10.10 -12.11
N ASN A 166 -43.57 10.49 -12.92
CA ASN A 166 -43.69 11.62 -13.85
C ASN A 166 -43.37 11.31 -15.33
N GLY A 167 -42.96 10.08 -15.67
CA GLY A 167 -42.67 9.66 -17.05
C GLY A 167 -41.20 9.83 -17.47
N ALA A 168 -40.88 9.71 -18.77
CA ALA A 168 -39.51 9.94 -19.24
C ALA A 168 -39.21 11.45 -19.34
N GLY A 169 -38.03 11.88 -18.89
CA GLY A 169 -37.65 13.29 -18.83
C GLY A 169 -36.14 13.51 -18.96
N THR A 170 -35.72 14.78 -18.98
CA THR A 170 -34.32 15.17 -19.12
C THR A 170 -33.63 15.20 -17.77
N LEU A 171 -32.41 14.66 -17.71
CA LEU A 171 -31.60 14.56 -16.50
C LEU A 171 -30.31 15.35 -16.64
N THR A 172 -30.08 16.27 -15.70
CA THR A 172 -28.78 16.94 -15.56
C THR A 172 -28.14 16.43 -14.27
N LYS A 173 -27.09 15.60 -14.37
CA LYS A 173 -26.37 15.02 -13.22
C LYS A 173 -25.06 15.78 -13.01
N THR A 174 -24.90 16.40 -11.84
CA THR A 174 -23.65 17.00 -11.38
C THR A 174 -23.11 16.16 -10.23
N VAL A 175 -21.94 15.56 -10.44
CA VAL A 175 -21.25 14.78 -9.42
C VAL A 175 -20.23 15.68 -8.74
N VAL A 176 -20.41 15.92 -7.45
CA VAL A 176 -19.42 16.60 -6.62
C VAL A 176 -18.59 15.52 -5.94
N THR A 177 -17.36 15.35 -6.42
CA THR A 177 -16.41 14.40 -5.83
C THR A 177 -15.53 15.10 -4.78
N PRO A 178 -15.47 14.63 -3.53
CA PRO A 178 -14.56 15.14 -2.51
C PRO A 178 -13.10 14.76 -2.84
N PHE A 179 -12.16 15.34 -2.08
CA PHE A 179 -10.76 14.95 -2.16
C PHE A 179 -10.59 13.49 -1.69
N GLN A 180 -9.98 12.66 -2.55
CA GLN A 180 -9.76 11.24 -2.31
C GLN A 180 -8.26 10.97 -2.21
N PHE A 181 -7.88 10.30 -1.12
CA PHE A 181 -6.55 9.73 -0.96
C PHE A 181 -6.60 8.25 -1.33
N LYS A 182 -6.06 7.92 -2.51
CA LYS A 182 -6.11 6.57 -3.10
C LYS A 182 -4.92 5.70 -2.68
N VAL A 183 -5.07 4.38 -2.83
CA VAL A 183 -3.97 3.41 -2.64
C VAL A 183 -2.77 3.75 -3.52
N THR A 184 -2.98 4.24 -4.75
CA THR A 184 -1.87 4.67 -5.63
C THR A 184 -1.00 5.76 -4.97
N GLN A 185 -1.61 6.80 -4.41
CA GLN A 185 -0.89 7.90 -3.75
C GLN A 185 -0.18 7.43 -2.48
N PHE A 186 -0.82 6.54 -1.72
CA PHE A 186 -0.18 5.92 -0.57
C PHE A 186 1.03 5.07 -0.96
N SER A 187 0.91 4.25 -2.01
CA SER A 187 2.00 3.44 -2.56
C SER A 187 3.17 4.30 -3.07
N GLN A 188 2.89 5.46 -3.67
CA GLN A 188 3.91 6.42 -4.10
C GLN A 188 4.74 6.94 -2.92
N LEU A 189 4.09 7.35 -1.83
CA LEU A 189 4.78 7.82 -0.62
C LEU A 189 5.62 6.71 0.02
N LEU A 190 5.08 5.50 0.09
CA LEU A 190 5.80 4.34 0.63
C LEU A 190 7.00 3.95 -0.25
N THR A 191 6.84 4.00 -1.57
CA THR A 191 7.92 3.75 -2.53
C THR A 191 9.03 4.79 -2.39
N LEU A 192 8.65 6.07 -2.23
CA LEU A 192 9.61 7.14 -1.97
C LEU A 192 10.39 6.87 -0.68
N TYR A 193 9.70 6.49 0.40
CA TYR A 193 10.35 6.14 1.66
C TYR A 193 11.29 4.93 1.51
N TYR A 194 10.88 3.90 0.77
CA TYR A 194 11.70 2.70 0.51
C TYR A 194 13.06 3.08 -0.08
N PHE A 195 13.07 3.90 -1.14
CA PHE A 195 14.33 4.36 -1.75
C PHE A 195 15.08 5.36 -0.88
N ALA A 196 14.37 6.28 -0.22
CA ALA A 196 14.98 7.24 0.68
C ALA A 196 15.70 6.55 1.85
N PHE A 197 15.16 5.43 2.36
CA PHE A 197 15.81 4.63 3.40
C PHE A 197 17.23 4.22 2.99
N PHE A 198 17.38 3.64 1.81
CA PHE A 198 18.67 3.15 1.33
C PHE A 198 19.59 4.25 0.80
N LEU A 199 19.07 5.18 -0.01
CA LEU A 199 19.88 6.14 -0.75
C LEU A 199 20.18 7.42 0.03
N LEU A 200 19.38 7.75 1.04
CA LEU A 200 19.51 8.99 1.81
C LEU A 200 19.72 8.71 3.30
N ILE A 201 18.78 8.02 3.94
CA ILE A 201 18.76 7.85 5.39
C ILE A 201 19.98 7.06 5.86
N LEU A 202 20.27 5.90 5.28
CA LEU A 202 21.42 5.09 5.68
C LEU A 202 22.77 5.82 5.51
N PRO A 203 23.10 6.43 4.34
CA PRO A 203 24.34 7.20 4.19
C PRO A 203 24.44 8.39 5.16
N ILE A 204 23.36 9.16 5.33
CA ILE A 204 23.36 10.36 6.19
C ILE A 204 23.53 9.95 7.66
N LEU A 205 22.79 8.93 8.08
CA LEU A 205 22.79 8.49 9.46
C LEU A 205 24.10 7.76 9.83
N GLY A 206 24.71 7.05 8.88
CA GLY A 206 26.03 6.47 9.07
C GLY A 206 27.13 7.51 9.33
N LEU A 207 26.98 8.73 8.81
CA LEU A 207 27.90 9.85 9.04
C LEU A 207 27.61 10.65 10.32
N ARG A 208 26.34 10.74 10.74
CA ARG A 208 25.91 11.64 11.83
C ARG A 208 25.63 10.96 13.17
N GLU A 209 25.29 9.67 13.16
CA GLU A 209 24.90 8.96 14.38
C GLU A 209 26.12 8.61 15.25
N THR A 210 26.04 8.87 16.55
CA THR A 210 27.01 8.41 17.53
C THR A 210 26.59 7.01 18.03
N PRO A 211 27.32 5.94 17.66
CA PRO A 211 26.92 4.59 18.03
C PRO A 211 27.20 4.31 19.51
N GLY A 212 26.35 3.48 20.11
CA GLY A 212 26.52 2.96 21.47
C GLY A 212 27.70 1.99 21.60
N ARG A 213 28.09 1.72 22.84
CA ARG A 213 29.23 0.84 23.14
C ARG A 213 28.97 -0.60 22.68
N VAL A 214 29.85 -1.09 21.80
CA VAL A 214 29.89 -2.49 21.39
C VAL A 214 30.77 -3.27 22.39
N PRO A 215 30.36 -4.47 22.85
CA PRO A 215 31.20 -5.29 23.71
C PRO A 215 32.44 -5.79 22.95
N GLU A 216 33.58 -5.82 23.64
CA GLU A 216 34.87 -6.28 23.07
C GLU A 216 34.84 -7.76 22.68
N THR A 217 34.09 -8.59 23.42
CA THR A 217 33.94 -10.02 23.14
C THR A 217 32.51 -10.49 23.37
N ILE A 218 32.14 -11.56 22.66
CA ILE A 218 30.83 -12.20 22.82
C ILE A 218 30.66 -12.76 24.24
N ALA A 219 31.74 -13.31 24.84
CA ALA A 219 31.72 -13.84 26.19
C ALA A 219 31.33 -12.77 27.23
N LYS A 220 31.87 -11.55 27.11
CA LYS A 220 31.53 -10.42 27.97
C LYS A 220 30.06 -9.99 27.79
N ALA A 221 29.56 -10.03 26.56
CA ALA A 221 28.15 -9.73 26.27
C ALA A 221 27.18 -10.76 26.89
N ILE A 222 27.52 -12.05 26.80
CA ILE A 222 26.72 -13.14 27.38
C ILE A 222 26.80 -13.12 28.91
N GLY A 223 28.01 -12.95 29.46
CA GLY A 223 28.24 -12.85 30.90
C GLY A 223 27.44 -11.72 31.53
N ALA A 224 27.50 -10.52 30.96
CA ALA A 224 26.72 -9.37 31.42
C ALA A 224 25.20 -9.63 31.34
N LYS A 225 24.71 -10.27 30.28
CA LYS A 225 23.29 -10.62 30.14
C LYS A 225 22.83 -11.65 31.16
N ARG A 226 23.67 -12.64 31.49
CA ARG A 226 23.37 -13.65 32.53
C ARG A 226 23.34 -13.02 33.93
N ALA A 227 24.33 -12.18 34.26
CA ALA A 227 24.36 -11.46 35.54
C ALA A 227 23.10 -10.60 35.73
N ALA A 228 22.73 -9.80 34.72
CA ALA A 228 21.53 -8.97 34.76
C ALA A 228 20.21 -9.77 34.81
N ALA A 229 20.19 -11.02 34.34
CA ALA A 229 19.03 -11.89 34.46
C ALA A 229 18.90 -12.50 35.86
N THR A 230 20.04 -12.85 36.48
CA THR A 230 20.08 -13.31 37.88
C THR A 230 19.60 -12.22 38.84
N GLU A 231 20.02 -10.96 38.64
CA GLU A 231 19.61 -9.82 39.48
C GLU A 231 18.12 -9.44 39.35
N ARG A 232 17.46 -9.79 38.25
CA ARG A 232 16.01 -9.53 38.04
C ARG A 232 15.12 -10.69 38.50
N GLY A 233 15.70 -11.85 38.79
CA GLY A 233 15.00 -13.03 39.29
C GLY A 233 15.17 -13.27 40.79
N ALA A 234 15.98 -12.45 41.47
CA ALA A 234 16.15 -12.38 42.92
C ALA A 234 15.40 -11.14 43.47
#